data_AF-A0A956X791-F1
#
_entry.id   AF-A0A956X791-F1
#
_cell.length_a   1.000
_cell.length_b   1.000
_cell.length_c   1.000
_cell.angle_alpha   90.00
_cell.angle_beta   90.00
_cell.angle_gamma   90.00
#
_symmetry.space_group_name_H-M   'P 1'
#
loop_
_entity.id
_entity.type
_entity.pdbx_description
1 polymer ?
#
loop_
_entity_poly.entity_id
_entity_poly.type
_entity_poly.pdbx_seq_one_letter_code
_entity_poly.pdbx_strand_id
1 'polypeptide(L)'
;GTLLSYFTGSKNHNVRLRELAQKQGLSLNEHAFTPEDGRPEIICASEEEVYATLGLPYIIPTLREDTGEIEAAQHGRLPQVVILEDIVSDLHMHTTWSDGHLSVLEMAQAAKDQGLQYIAITDHSASLGIANGLSVEQLHQQAEEIRAANEALGPDFRVLHGTEMEIKADGSLDYPDEVLAELDFVIASLHTSLSQPREQITERLLNAIRNPHVDMIAHPTGRLLPDRPGADLDMDRVLETAVATRTILEINANPQRLDLRDSHVRRAIDLDATIAINTDAHHPDHFAFRHYGVAVAQRGWATPDAVVNTWPLAKFLAFVQQEKPG
;
A
#
# COMPACT_ATOMS: atom_id res chain seq x y z
N GLY A 1 24.90 14.90 12.29
CA GLY A 1 23.48 15.12 12.60
C GLY A 1 22.85 16.21 11.76
N THR A 2 23.17 17.49 12.04
CA THR A 2 22.56 18.66 11.39
C THR A 2 22.57 18.62 9.86
N LEU A 3 23.69 18.17 9.27
CA LEU A 3 23.83 18.04 7.82
C LEU A 3 22.80 17.09 7.20
N LEU A 4 22.56 15.93 7.83
CA LEU A 4 21.57 14.96 7.37
C LEU A 4 20.16 15.56 7.46
N SER A 5 19.79 16.09 8.64
CA SER A 5 18.48 16.72 8.84
C SER A 5 18.22 17.84 7.81
N TYR A 6 19.22 18.69 7.57
CA TYR A 6 19.13 19.79 6.62
C TYR A 6 18.91 19.31 5.18
N PHE A 7 19.68 18.33 4.70
CA PHE A 7 19.61 17.88 3.30
C PHE A 7 18.52 16.83 3.04
N THR A 8 18.04 16.14 4.07
CA THR A 8 16.83 15.32 3.97
C THR A 8 15.58 16.19 3.83
N GLY A 9 15.48 17.26 4.62
CA GLY A 9 14.32 18.14 4.60
C GLY A 9 13.05 17.44 5.11
N SER A 10 11.86 17.79 4.62
CA SER A 10 11.60 18.75 3.54
C SER A 10 11.95 20.20 3.90
N LYS A 11 11.87 21.12 2.91
CA LYS A 11 12.07 22.56 3.17
C LYS A 11 11.17 23.06 4.30
N ASN A 12 9.91 22.64 4.31
CA ASN A 12 8.93 23.11 5.29
C ASN A 12 9.24 22.53 6.67
N HIS A 13 9.57 21.24 6.76
CA HIS A 13 10.07 20.62 8.00
C HIS A 13 11.26 21.40 8.59
N ASN A 14 12.24 21.74 7.76
CA ASN A 14 13.41 22.52 8.18
C ASN A 14 13.06 23.94 8.64
N VAL A 15 12.01 24.56 8.10
CA VAL A 15 11.51 25.85 8.62
C VAL A 15 11.00 25.66 10.04
N ARG A 16 10.17 24.64 10.30
CA ARG A 16 9.63 24.36 11.64
C ARG A 16 10.73 24.08 12.66
N LEU A 17 11.74 23.27 12.31
CA LEU A 17 12.87 23.00 13.22
C LEU A 17 13.64 24.28 13.58
N ARG A 18 13.84 25.19 12.62
CA ARG A 18 14.50 26.49 12.87
C ARG A 18 13.65 27.42 13.73
N GLU A 19 12.33 27.46 13.52
CA GLU A 19 11.42 28.22 14.38
C GLU A 19 11.43 27.72 15.83
N LEU A 20 11.56 26.40 16.02
CA LEU A 20 11.71 25.80 17.35
C LEU A 20 13.06 26.15 17.98
N ALA A 21 14.15 26.09 17.22
CA ALA A 21 15.47 26.52 17.69
C ALA A 21 15.44 27.98 18.16
N GLN A 22 14.85 28.88 17.36
CA GLN A 22 14.76 30.31 17.67
C GLN A 22 13.97 30.56 18.96
N LYS A 23 12.88 29.84 19.20
CA LYS A 23 12.12 29.92 20.46
C LYS A 23 12.94 29.51 21.68
N GLN A 24 14.03 28.77 21.49
CA GLN A 24 14.98 28.35 22.53
C GLN A 24 16.24 29.25 22.60
N GLY A 25 16.28 30.35 21.84
CA GLY A 25 17.46 31.23 21.76
C GLY A 25 18.63 30.62 20.97
N LEU A 26 18.32 29.75 20.01
CA LEU A 26 19.28 29.06 19.14
C LEU A 26 19.01 29.40 17.67
N SER A 27 20.07 29.58 16.89
CA SER A 27 20.01 29.47 15.42
C SER A 27 20.36 28.05 15.00
N LEU A 28 19.70 27.50 13.98
CA LEU A 28 19.98 26.17 13.41
C LEU A 28 20.34 26.29 11.93
N ASN A 29 21.49 25.74 11.54
CA ASN A 29 21.96 25.62 10.16
C ASN A 29 22.46 24.19 9.86
N GLU A 30 23.03 23.96 8.68
CA GLU A 30 23.55 22.66 8.24
C GLU A 30 24.75 22.16 9.06
N HIS A 31 25.44 23.04 9.78
CA HIS A 31 26.66 22.75 10.53
C HIS A 31 26.42 22.52 12.02
N ALA A 32 25.57 23.33 12.66
CA ALA A 32 25.43 23.37 14.11
C ALA A 32 24.14 24.07 14.59
N PHE A 33 23.91 24.01 15.91
CA PHE A 33 23.13 25.03 16.61
C PHE A 33 24.06 26.10 17.18
N THR A 34 23.72 27.38 16.97
CA THR A 34 24.49 28.52 17.49
C THR A 34 23.65 29.25 18.55
N PRO A 35 24.07 29.24 19.83
CA PRO A 35 23.41 30.02 20.88
C PRO A 35 23.52 31.53 20.68
N GLU A 36 22.40 32.26 20.83
CA GLU A 36 22.37 33.72 20.70
C GLU A 36 23.11 34.46 21.83
N ASP A 37 23.30 33.79 22.97
CA ASP A 37 24.01 34.31 24.14
C ASP A 37 25.55 34.20 24.05
N GLY A 38 26.08 33.74 22.92
CA GLY A 38 27.51 33.64 22.66
C GLY A 38 28.19 32.41 23.27
N ARG A 39 27.42 31.45 23.82
CA ARG A 39 27.96 30.13 24.18
C ARG A 39 28.51 29.40 22.94
N PRO A 40 29.43 28.42 23.12
CA PRO A 40 29.94 27.61 22.02
C PRO A 40 28.83 26.91 21.23
N GLU A 41 29.08 26.68 19.95
CA GLU A 41 28.18 25.94 19.07
C GLU A 41 27.94 24.51 19.58
N ILE A 42 26.71 24.03 19.38
CA ILE A 42 26.30 22.67 19.72
C ILE A 42 26.36 21.85 18.43
N ILE A 43 27.34 20.95 18.37
CA ILE A 43 27.51 20.01 17.25
C ILE A 43 26.76 18.72 17.57
N CYS A 44 25.90 18.28 16.66
CA CYS A 44 25.16 17.02 16.78
C CYS A 44 25.80 15.95 15.88
N ALA A 45 26.32 14.88 16.48
CA ALA A 45 26.87 13.73 15.78
C ALA A 45 25.79 12.98 15.00
N SER A 46 24.60 12.81 15.57
CA SER A 46 23.46 12.08 14.99
C SER A 46 22.27 12.98 14.69
N GLU A 47 21.27 12.50 13.92
CA GLU A 47 20.03 13.25 13.74
C GLU A 47 19.19 13.24 15.03
N GLU A 48 19.22 12.15 15.79
CA GLU A 48 18.57 12.01 17.08
C GLU A 48 19.00 13.11 18.06
N GLU A 49 20.29 13.47 18.07
CA GLU A 49 20.80 14.59 18.86
C GLU A 49 20.24 15.95 18.40
N VAL A 50 19.97 16.13 17.10
CA VAL A 50 19.34 17.35 16.56
C VAL A 50 17.91 17.48 17.11
N TYR A 51 17.11 16.42 17.02
CA TYR A 51 15.75 16.42 17.55
C TYR A 51 15.74 16.55 19.08
N ALA A 52 16.64 15.85 19.78
CA ALA A 52 16.75 15.93 21.24
C ALA A 52 17.13 17.35 21.71
N THR A 53 18.01 18.05 20.99
CA THR A 53 18.36 19.46 21.25
C THR A 53 17.12 20.35 21.17
N LEU A 54 16.19 20.05 20.27
CA LEU A 54 14.92 20.77 20.11
C LEU A 54 13.83 20.29 21.07
N GLY A 55 14.09 19.31 21.94
CA GLY A 55 13.09 18.71 22.82
C GLY A 55 12.07 17.84 22.10
N LEU A 56 12.44 17.26 20.95
CA LEU A 56 11.61 16.37 20.15
C LEU A 56 12.18 14.94 20.14
N PRO A 57 11.32 13.90 20.02
CA PRO A 57 11.77 12.58 19.58
C PRO A 57 12.29 12.64 18.14
N TYR A 58 13.07 11.63 17.73
CA TYR A 58 13.48 11.47 16.34
C TYR A 58 12.28 11.30 15.41
N ILE A 59 12.23 12.11 14.35
CA ILE A 59 11.20 12.02 13.31
C ILE A 59 11.83 11.39 12.08
N ILE A 60 11.32 10.23 11.66
CA ILE A 60 11.86 9.51 10.49
C ILE A 60 11.66 10.34 9.21
N PRO A 61 12.55 10.20 8.19
CA PRO A 61 12.49 10.99 6.96
C PRO A 61 11.13 11.01 6.24
N THR A 62 10.42 9.88 6.21
CA THR A 62 9.13 9.75 5.50
C THR A 62 8.01 10.59 6.11
N LEU A 63 8.15 11.08 7.36
CA LEU A 63 7.16 11.94 7.99
C LEU A 63 7.45 13.45 7.83
N ARG A 64 8.63 13.83 7.33
CA ARG A 64 9.16 15.20 7.38
C ARG A 64 8.60 16.11 6.27
N GLU A 65 7.29 16.30 6.26
CA GLU A 65 6.59 17.05 5.21
C GLU A 65 5.83 18.29 5.71
N ASP A 66 5.95 18.65 6.99
CA ASP A 66 5.17 19.72 7.63
C ASP A 66 3.65 19.47 7.49
N THR A 67 3.23 18.25 7.82
CA THR A 67 1.84 17.77 7.75
C THR A 67 1.33 17.31 9.12
N GLY A 68 1.92 17.88 10.19
CA GLY A 68 1.55 17.65 11.59
C GLY A 68 2.56 16.83 12.39
N GLU A 69 3.67 16.40 11.79
CA GLU A 69 4.68 15.55 12.45
C GLU A 69 5.35 16.24 13.62
N ILE A 70 5.56 17.56 13.54
CA ILE A 70 6.17 18.36 14.59
C ILE A 70 5.22 18.45 15.79
N GLU A 71 3.96 18.77 15.55
CA GLU A 71 2.93 18.85 16.59
C GLU A 71 2.72 17.48 17.24
N ALA A 72 2.66 16.41 16.45
CA ALA A 72 2.56 15.04 16.97
C ALA A 72 3.78 14.71 17.85
N ALA A 73 5.00 15.06 17.42
CA ALA A 73 6.22 14.85 18.18
C ALA A 73 6.21 15.58 19.52
N GLN A 74 5.80 16.85 19.54
CA GLN A 74 5.71 17.66 20.76
C GLN A 74 4.72 17.11 21.79
N HIS A 75 3.64 16.48 21.32
CA HIS A 75 2.62 15.90 22.20
C HIS A 75 2.84 14.41 22.50
N GLY A 76 3.95 13.82 22.02
CA GLY A 76 4.23 12.39 22.20
C GLY A 76 3.24 11.47 21.49
N ARG A 77 2.76 11.88 20.31
CA ARG A 77 1.72 11.18 19.50
C ARG A 77 2.19 10.83 18.09
N LEU A 78 3.50 10.76 17.85
CA LEU A 78 4.00 10.26 16.57
C LEU A 78 3.52 8.81 16.38
N PRO A 79 3.01 8.44 15.20
CA PRO A 79 2.60 7.06 14.94
C PRO A 79 3.83 6.16 14.88
N GLN A 80 3.69 4.94 15.40
CA GLN A 80 4.58 3.84 15.05
C GLN A 80 4.16 3.33 13.68
N VAL A 81 4.76 3.88 12.64
CA VAL A 81 4.44 3.52 11.26
C VAL A 81 4.97 2.14 10.89
N VAL A 82 4.35 1.54 9.88
CA VAL A 82 4.74 0.25 9.31
C VAL A 82 6.19 0.27 8.80
N ILE A 83 6.93 -0.80 9.03
CA ILE A 83 8.26 -1.05 8.46
C ILE A 83 8.26 -2.28 7.56
N LEU A 84 9.33 -2.48 6.78
CA LEU A 84 9.40 -3.57 5.81
C LEU A 84 9.30 -4.95 6.47
N GLU A 85 9.88 -5.07 7.66
CA GLU A 85 9.91 -6.29 8.47
C GLU A 85 8.53 -6.69 9.01
N ASP A 86 7.58 -5.74 9.06
CA ASP A 86 6.20 -6.04 9.47
C ASP A 86 5.43 -6.76 8.34
N ILE A 87 5.90 -6.69 7.09
CA ILE A 87 5.20 -7.22 5.93
C ILE A 87 5.41 -8.74 5.83
N VAL A 88 4.36 -9.51 6.08
CA VAL A 88 4.36 -10.97 6.05
C VAL A 88 3.65 -11.56 4.83
N SER A 89 2.95 -10.76 4.03
CA SER A 89 2.28 -11.23 2.81
C SER A 89 2.35 -10.26 1.64
N ASP A 90 2.14 -10.79 0.44
CA ASP A 90 1.89 -10.02 -0.78
C ASP A 90 0.63 -10.57 -1.46
N LEU A 91 -0.35 -9.70 -1.69
CA LEU A 91 -1.73 -10.11 -2.02
C LEU A 91 -2.13 -9.75 -3.46
N HIS A 92 -1.18 -9.36 -4.30
CA HIS A 92 -1.41 -9.05 -5.71
C HIS A 92 -0.19 -9.45 -6.54
N MET A 93 -0.32 -10.54 -7.31
CA MET A 93 0.72 -11.01 -8.23
C MET A 93 0.15 -11.92 -9.32
N HIS A 94 0.97 -12.10 -10.35
CA HIS A 94 0.60 -12.75 -11.60
C HIS A 94 1.56 -13.88 -11.91
N THR A 95 1.04 -14.93 -12.54
CA THR A 95 1.77 -16.14 -12.91
C THR A 95 1.69 -16.34 -14.41
N THR A 96 2.24 -17.44 -14.90
CA THR A 96 2.13 -17.86 -16.30
C THR A 96 0.69 -18.13 -16.75
N TRP A 97 -0.29 -18.09 -15.83
CA TRP A 97 -1.70 -18.21 -16.18
C TRP A 97 -2.26 -16.97 -16.87
N SER A 98 -1.81 -15.76 -16.51
CA SER A 98 -2.05 -14.53 -17.29
C SER A 98 -0.77 -14.05 -17.99
N ASP A 99 -0.04 -13.15 -17.35
CA ASP A 99 1.04 -12.34 -17.92
C ASP A 99 2.28 -12.27 -17.02
N GLY A 100 2.29 -13.03 -15.93
CA GLY A 100 3.47 -13.29 -15.13
C GLY A 100 4.45 -14.27 -15.81
N HIS A 101 5.65 -14.35 -15.24
CA HIS A 101 6.75 -15.14 -15.82
C HIS A 101 7.03 -16.48 -15.13
N LEU A 102 6.40 -16.74 -13.98
CA LEU A 102 6.62 -17.93 -13.18
C LEU A 102 5.34 -18.76 -13.03
N SER A 103 5.49 -20.08 -12.89
CA SER A 103 4.39 -20.94 -12.43
C SER A 103 3.97 -20.58 -11.00
N VAL A 104 2.83 -21.12 -10.55
CA VAL A 104 2.32 -20.88 -9.18
C VAL A 104 3.35 -21.32 -8.14
N LEU A 105 3.94 -22.52 -8.31
CA LEU A 105 4.90 -23.06 -7.35
C LEU A 105 6.21 -22.23 -7.33
N GLU A 106 6.71 -21.82 -8.49
CA GLU A 106 7.92 -21.00 -8.58
C GLU A 106 7.71 -19.63 -7.94
N MET A 107 6.57 -18.99 -8.19
CA MET A 107 6.21 -17.70 -7.58
C MET A 107 6.11 -17.83 -6.05
N ALA A 108 5.43 -18.87 -5.57
CA ALA A 108 5.27 -19.14 -4.15
C ALA A 108 6.60 -19.44 -3.46
N GLN A 109 7.51 -20.18 -4.11
CA GLN A 109 8.84 -20.43 -3.57
C GLN A 109 9.66 -19.14 -3.50
N ALA A 110 9.62 -18.31 -4.53
CA ALA A 110 10.30 -17.01 -4.53
C ALA A 110 9.78 -16.09 -3.41
N ALA A 111 8.46 -16.06 -3.20
CA ALA A 111 7.85 -15.32 -2.10
C ALA A 111 8.29 -15.83 -0.72
N LYS A 112 8.33 -17.15 -0.53
CA LYS A 112 8.80 -17.80 0.69
C LYS A 112 10.27 -17.50 0.97
N ASP A 113 11.11 -17.51 -0.05
CA ASP A 113 12.54 -17.18 0.06
C ASP A 113 12.77 -15.71 0.46
N GLN A 114 11.79 -14.84 0.21
CA GLN A 114 11.77 -13.44 0.64
C GLN A 114 11.22 -13.25 2.08
N GLY A 115 10.91 -14.34 2.79
CA GLY A 115 10.44 -14.31 4.17
C GLY A 115 8.93 -14.06 4.33
N LEU A 116 8.16 -14.08 3.24
CA LEU A 116 6.70 -14.03 3.32
C LEU A 116 6.15 -15.34 3.90
N GLN A 117 5.00 -15.25 4.56
CA GLN A 117 4.29 -16.36 5.18
C GLN A 117 3.14 -16.86 4.30
N TYR A 118 2.53 -15.97 3.53
CA TYR A 118 1.49 -16.31 2.57
C TYR A 118 1.42 -15.30 1.44
N ILE A 119 0.84 -15.72 0.34
CA ILE A 119 0.59 -14.88 -0.84
C ILE A 119 -0.79 -15.15 -1.40
N ALA A 120 -1.29 -14.24 -2.25
CA ALA A 120 -2.43 -14.50 -3.12
C ALA A 120 -1.99 -14.45 -4.58
N ILE A 121 -2.33 -15.49 -5.35
CA ILE A 121 -2.21 -15.46 -6.80
C ILE A 121 -3.49 -14.83 -7.35
N THR A 122 -3.35 -13.75 -8.12
CA THR A 122 -4.47 -12.91 -8.57
C THR A 122 -4.36 -12.62 -10.05
N ASP A 123 -4.14 -13.66 -10.86
CA ASP A 123 -4.08 -13.52 -12.32
C ASP A 123 -5.35 -12.85 -12.88
N HIS A 124 -5.18 -12.17 -14.02
CA HIS A 124 -6.23 -11.34 -14.62
C HIS A 124 -7.44 -12.15 -15.10
N SER A 125 -8.62 -11.54 -15.00
CA SER A 125 -9.86 -12.11 -15.54
C SER A 125 -10.02 -11.95 -17.06
N ALA A 126 -10.89 -12.78 -17.65
CA ALA A 126 -11.05 -13.01 -19.09
C ALA A 126 -11.12 -11.77 -20.01
N SER A 127 -11.68 -10.63 -19.56
CA SER A 127 -11.91 -9.48 -20.46
C SER A 127 -10.68 -8.64 -20.76
N LEU A 128 -9.57 -8.85 -20.05
CA LEU A 128 -8.31 -8.19 -20.35
C LEU A 128 -7.60 -8.91 -21.52
N GLY A 129 -8.10 -8.70 -22.74
CA GLY A 129 -7.57 -9.36 -23.95
C GLY A 129 -6.10 -9.08 -24.27
N ILE A 130 -5.45 -8.14 -23.57
CA ILE A 130 -4.01 -7.84 -23.68
C ILE A 130 -3.17 -8.73 -22.76
N ALA A 131 -3.75 -9.25 -21.67
CA ALA A 131 -3.03 -10.00 -20.64
C ALA A 131 -3.42 -11.49 -20.55
N ASN A 132 -4.05 -12.04 -21.59
CA ASN A 132 -4.49 -13.45 -21.64
C ASN A 132 -5.33 -13.89 -20.42
N GLY A 133 -6.28 -13.05 -19.98
CA GLY A 133 -7.05 -13.34 -18.77
C GLY A 133 -7.80 -14.67 -18.79
N LEU A 134 -8.01 -15.26 -17.62
CA LEU A 134 -8.47 -16.64 -17.46
C LEU A 134 -9.98 -16.78 -17.74
N SER A 135 -10.36 -17.84 -18.47
CA SER A 135 -11.74 -18.36 -18.44
C SER A 135 -12.05 -19.05 -17.11
N VAL A 136 -13.34 -19.27 -16.80
CA VAL A 136 -13.76 -20.04 -15.60
C VAL A 136 -13.14 -21.44 -15.58
N GLU A 137 -13.02 -22.10 -16.74
CA GLU A 137 -12.36 -23.40 -16.83
C GLU A 137 -10.87 -23.33 -16.45
N GLN A 138 -10.16 -22.30 -16.92
CA GLN A 138 -8.76 -22.09 -16.56
C GLN A 138 -8.58 -21.73 -15.08
N LEU A 139 -9.50 -20.95 -14.51
CA LEU A 139 -9.50 -20.61 -13.08
C LEU A 139 -9.63 -21.88 -12.22
N HIS A 140 -10.50 -22.82 -12.59
CA HIS A 140 -10.59 -24.12 -11.89
C HIS A 140 -9.31 -24.96 -12.06
N GLN A 141 -8.65 -24.90 -13.22
CA GLN A 141 -7.37 -25.59 -13.41
C GLN A 141 -6.25 -24.96 -12.56
N GLN A 142 -6.22 -23.64 -12.45
CA GLN A 142 -5.31 -22.92 -11.56
C GLN A 142 -5.54 -23.30 -10.09
N ALA A 143 -6.80 -23.48 -9.67
CA ALA A 143 -7.12 -23.94 -8.31
C ALA A 143 -6.46 -25.29 -7.97
N GLU A 144 -6.40 -26.21 -8.94
CA GLU A 144 -5.71 -27.50 -8.78
C GLU A 144 -4.18 -27.32 -8.66
N GLU A 145 -3.58 -26.42 -9.45
CA GLU A 145 -2.15 -26.09 -9.34
C GLU A 145 -1.81 -25.43 -8.00
N ILE A 146 -2.65 -24.51 -7.52
CA ILE A 146 -2.51 -23.88 -6.20
C ILE A 146 -2.62 -24.92 -5.08
N ARG A 147 -3.53 -25.90 -5.20
CA ARG A 147 -3.63 -26.99 -4.23
C ARG A 147 -2.35 -27.82 -4.21
N ALA A 148 -1.83 -28.20 -5.38
CA ALA A 148 -0.57 -28.94 -5.50
C ALA A 148 0.63 -28.14 -4.95
N ALA A 149 0.67 -26.83 -5.19
CA ALA A 149 1.71 -25.94 -4.65
C ALA A 149 1.65 -25.87 -3.11
N ASN A 150 0.46 -25.71 -2.54
CA ASN A 150 0.26 -25.73 -1.09
C ASN A 150 0.69 -27.08 -0.47
N GLU A 151 0.37 -28.21 -1.12
CA GLU A 151 0.84 -29.54 -0.68
C GLU A 151 2.36 -29.64 -0.70
N ALA A 152 3.01 -29.14 -1.76
CA ALA A 152 4.46 -29.17 -1.92
C ALA A 152 5.20 -28.26 -0.92
N LEU A 153 4.65 -27.09 -0.60
CA LEU A 153 5.28 -26.10 0.28
C LEU A 153 5.12 -26.41 1.77
N GLY A 154 4.15 -27.26 2.10
CA GLY A 154 3.84 -27.68 3.47
C GLY A 154 3.06 -26.63 4.27
N PRO A 155 2.78 -26.90 5.56
CA PRO A 155 1.85 -26.09 6.36
C PRO A 155 2.38 -24.70 6.75
N ASP A 156 3.68 -24.45 6.61
CA ASP A 156 4.34 -23.21 7.05
C ASP A 156 4.20 -22.06 6.03
N PHE A 157 3.63 -22.32 4.85
CA PHE A 157 3.40 -21.30 3.82
C PHE A 157 2.07 -21.54 3.12
N ARG A 158 1.33 -20.48 2.81
CA ARG A 158 0.03 -20.58 2.13
C ARG A 158 -0.02 -19.76 0.84
N VAL A 159 -0.50 -20.39 -0.22
CA VAL A 159 -0.93 -19.74 -1.46
C VAL A 159 -2.45 -19.66 -1.44
N LEU A 160 -3.00 -18.45 -1.50
CA LEU A 160 -4.41 -18.18 -1.66
C LEU A 160 -4.78 -18.13 -3.14
N HIS A 161 -5.95 -18.65 -3.48
CA HIS A 161 -6.50 -18.59 -4.82
C HIS A 161 -7.38 -17.35 -4.97
N GLY A 162 -6.97 -16.43 -5.84
CA GLY A 162 -7.70 -15.21 -6.12
C GLY A 162 -7.72 -14.86 -7.59
N THR A 163 -8.23 -13.67 -7.88
CA THR A 163 -8.23 -13.11 -9.24
C THR A 163 -8.24 -11.59 -9.18
N GLU A 164 -7.61 -10.95 -10.16
CA GLU A 164 -7.84 -9.55 -10.46
C GLU A 164 -8.96 -9.39 -11.49
N MET A 165 -10.13 -9.02 -11.00
CA MET A 165 -11.30 -8.74 -11.82
C MET A 165 -11.21 -7.38 -12.50
N GLU A 166 -11.39 -7.37 -13.82
CA GLU A 166 -11.63 -6.13 -14.55
C GLU A 166 -12.99 -5.53 -14.17
N ILE A 167 -12.97 -4.28 -13.72
CA ILE A 167 -14.16 -3.44 -13.64
C ILE A 167 -14.38 -2.88 -15.04
N LYS A 168 -15.37 -3.35 -15.80
CA LYS A 168 -15.57 -2.94 -17.21
C LYS A 168 -16.07 -1.51 -17.34
N ALA A 169 -15.97 -0.93 -18.54
CA ALA A 169 -16.38 0.45 -18.83
C ALA A 169 -17.84 0.79 -18.47
N ASP A 170 -18.72 -0.21 -18.45
CA ASP A 170 -20.12 -0.10 -18.05
C ASP A 170 -20.37 -0.40 -16.55
N GLY A 171 -19.32 -0.76 -15.81
CA GLY A 171 -19.36 -1.08 -14.37
C GLY A 171 -19.64 -2.54 -14.04
N SER A 172 -19.83 -3.41 -15.05
CA SER A 172 -19.96 -4.85 -14.81
C SER A 172 -18.61 -5.50 -14.50
N LEU A 173 -18.64 -6.63 -13.78
CA LEU A 173 -17.47 -7.43 -13.41
C LEU A 173 -17.40 -8.73 -14.27
N ASP A 174 -16.24 -9.37 -14.29
CA ASP A 174 -15.90 -10.40 -15.27
C ASP A 174 -16.42 -11.82 -15.01
N TYR A 175 -16.70 -12.18 -13.76
CA TYR A 175 -17.15 -13.53 -13.39
C TYR A 175 -18.52 -13.52 -12.73
N PRO A 176 -19.30 -14.61 -12.86
CA PRO A 176 -20.50 -14.85 -12.07
C PRO A 176 -20.20 -14.97 -10.57
N ASP A 177 -21.15 -14.56 -9.74
CA ASP A 177 -21.05 -14.60 -8.27
C ASP A 177 -20.72 -16.02 -7.76
N GLU A 178 -21.25 -17.07 -8.38
CA GLU A 178 -20.97 -18.45 -7.99
C GLU A 178 -19.50 -18.84 -8.17
N VAL A 179 -18.80 -18.27 -9.16
CA VAL A 179 -17.36 -18.50 -9.37
C VAL A 179 -16.55 -17.71 -8.35
N LEU A 180 -16.97 -16.47 -8.07
CA LEU A 180 -16.29 -15.61 -7.10
C LEU A 180 -16.37 -16.16 -5.67
N ALA A 181 -17.47 -16.83 -5.33
CA ALA A 181 -17.66 -17.47 -4.03
C ALA A 181 -16.70 -18.65 -3.76
N GLU A 182 -16.03 -19.19 -4.80
CA GLU A 182 -15.05 -20.27 -4.68
C GLU A 182 -13.62 -19.76 -4.42
N LEU A 183 -13.38 -18.46 -4.59
CA LEU A 183 -12.06 -17.83 -4.41
C LEU A 183 -11.81 -17.47 -2.94
N ASP A 184 -10.54 -17.54 -2.53
CA ASP A 184 -10.09 -17.13 -1.20
C ASP A 184 -10.02 -15.59 -1.08
N PHE A 185 -9.75 -14.89 -2.19
CA PHE A 185 -9.54 -13.45 -2.23
C PHE A 185 -9.81 -12.87 -3.62
N VAL A 186 -10.67 -11.87 -3.72
CA VAL A 186 -11.01 -11.23 -5.00
C VAL A 186 -10.59 -9.77 -4.97
N ILE A 187 -9.81 -9.38 -5.98
CA ILE A 187 -9.40 -7.99 -6.15
C ILE A 187 -10.03 -7.45 -7.43
N ALA A 188 -10.33 -6.15 -7.47
CA ALA A 188 -10.92 -5.52 -8.64
C ALA A 188 -10.20 -4.23 -9.02
N SER A 189 -10.14 -3.95 -10.32
CA SER A 189 -9.26 -2.92 -10.87
C SER A 189 -9.87 -2.18 -12.05
N LEU A 190 -9.48 -0.91 -12.21
CA LEU A 190 -9.76 -0.13 -13.42
C LEU A 190 -8.56 -0.17 -14.36
N HIS A 191 -8.66 -0.89 -15.48
CA HIS A 191 -7.62 -0.85 -16.54
C HIS A 191 -8.02 -0.01 -17.75
N THR A 192 -9.32 0.09 -18.01
CA THR A 192 -9.87 0.65 -19.26
C THR A 192 -10.78 1.84 -19.00
N SER A 193 -10.97 2.69 -20.02
CA SER A 193 -11.88 3.85 -19.99
C SER A 193 -11.62 4.82 -18.82
N LEU A 194 -10.35 5.02 -18.44
CA LEU A 194 -9.95 5.85 -17.29
C LEU A 194 -10.23 7.36 -17.47
N SER A 195 -10.55 7.79 -18.68
CA SER A 195 -10.87 9.18 -19.04
C SER A 195 -12.37 9.51 -18.96
N GLN A 196 -13.19 8.60 -18.40
CA GLN A 196 -14.60 8.87 -18.12
C GLN A 196 -14.76 10.11 -17.21
N PRO A 197 -15.86 10.88 -17.33
CA PRO A 197 -16.15 11.99 -16.42
C PRO A 197 -16.08 11.55 -14.96
N ARG A 198 -15.56 12.43 -14.09
CA ARG A 198 -15.32 12.17 -12.65
C ARG A 198 -16.46 11.41 -11.96
N GLU A 199 -17.69 11.89 -12.11
CA GLU A 199 -18.86 11.27 -11.48
C GLU A 199 -19.10 9.84 -11.99
N GLN A 200 -18.98 9.63 -13.31
CA GLN A 200 -19.19 8.33 -13.93
C GLN A 200 -18.13 7.31 -13.51
N ILE A 201 -16.85 7.68 -13.53
CA ILE A 201 -15.77 6.76 -13.15
C ILE A 201 -15.76 6.49 -11.65
N THR A 202 -16.14 7.48 -10.84
CA THR A 202 -16.32 7.31 -9.40
C THR A 202 -17.43 6.28 -9.14
N GLU A 203 -18.63 6.45 -9.69
CA GLU A 203 -19.72 5.48 -9.47
C GLU A 203 -19.38 4.08 -9.97
N ARG A 204 -18.67 3.98 -11.10
CA ARG A 204 -18.16 2.71 -11.62
C ARG A 204 -17.28 2.00 -10.58
N LEU A 205 -16.34 2.71 -9.95
CA LEU A 205 -15.49 2.15 -8.90
C LEU A 205 -16.29 1.83 -7.63
N LEU A 206 -17.20 2.71 -7.21
CA LEU A 206 -18.04 2.51 -6.03
C LEU A 206 -18.93 1.26 -6.17
N ASN A 207 -19.40 0.94 -7.39
CA ASN A 207 -20.15 -0.28 -7.65
C ASN A 207 -19.31 -1.54 -7.38
N ALA A 208 -18.02 -1.53 -7.76
CA ALA A 208 -17.11 -2.63 -7.45
C ALA A 208 -16.86 -2.73 -5.93
N ILE A 209 -16.64 -1.59 -5.26
CA ILE A 209 -16.45 -1.54 -3.79
C ILE A 209 -17.64 -2.13 -3.04
N ARG A 210 -18.86 -1.86 -3.51
CA ARG A 210 -20.13 -2.36 -2.94
C ARG A 210 -20.43 -3.82 -3.30
N ASN A 211 -19.70 -4.43 -4.23
CA ASN A 211 -19.93 -5.83 -4.59
C ASN A 211 -19.55 -6.73 -3.38
N PRO A 212 -20.41 -7.68 -2.96
CA PRO A 212 -20.17 -8.53 -1.80
C PRO A 212 -18.95 -9.44 -1.93
N HIS A 213 -18.51 -9.73 -3.16
CA HIS A 213 -17.38 -10.61 -3.44
C HIS A 213 -16.05 -9.88 -3.57
N VAL A 214 -16.00 -8.56 -3.77
CA VAL A 214 -14.74 -7.84 -4.02
C VAL A 214 -14.07 -7.46 -2.70
N ASP A 215 -12.97 -8.10 -2.33
CA ASP A 215 -12.28 -7.83 -1.06
C ASP A 215 -11.39 -6.58 -1.11
N MET A 216 -10.78 -6.30 -2.27
CA MET A 216 -9.82 -5.22 -2.43
C MET A 216 -9.96 -4.50 -3.78
N ILE A 217 -9.71 -3.20 -3.78
CA ILE A 217 -9.48 -2.44 -5.02
C ILE A 217 -7.97 -2.33 -5.26
N ALA A 218 -7.51 -2.95 -6.35
CA ALA A 218 -6.12 -2.89 -6.80
C ALA A 218 -5.84 -1.55 -7.50
N HIS A 219 -4.66 -0.97 -7.24
CA HIS A 219 -4.15 0.30 -7.79
C HIS A 219 -5.27 1.27 -8.22
N PRO A 220 -5.99 1.89 -7.25
CA PRO A 220 -7.35 2.39 -7.47
C PRO A 220 -7.53 3.40 -8.59
N THR A 221 -6.50 4.20 -8.90
CA THR A 221 -6.57 5.23 -9.94
C THR A 221 -6.17 4.71 -11.32
N GLY A 222 -5.49 3.55 -11.39
CA GLY A 222 -4.96 2.98 -12.63
C GLY A 222 -3.85 3.80 -13.28
N ARG A 223 -3.18 4.69 -12.53
CA ARG A 223 -2.09 5.52 -13.07
C ARG A 223 -0.86 4.70 -13.46
N LEU A 224 -0.09 5.21 -14.43
CA LEU A 224 1.24 4.73 -14.77
C LEU A 224 2.21 5.91 -14.82
N LEU A 225 3.35 5.81 -14.15
CA LEU A 225 4.33 6.87 -14.03
C LEU A 225 5.49 6.63 -15.01
N PRO A 226 5.87 7.61 -15.84
CA PRO A 226 5.25 8.93 -16.05
C PRO A 226 4.11 8.93 -17.10
N ASP A 227 3.78 7.76 -17.67
CA ASP A 227 3.13 7.66 -18.98
C ASP A 227 1.61 7.92 -19.02
N ARG A 228 0.87 7.64 -17.93
CA ARG A 228 -0.59 7.73 -17.89
C ARG A 228 -1.08 8.34 -16.57
N PRO A 229 -1.78 9.49 -16.59
CA PRO A 229 -2.43 9.99 -15.38
C PRO A 229 -3.50 8.99 -14.90
N GLY A 230 -3.72 8.94 -13.58
CA GLY A 230 -4.81 8.16 -13.02
C GLY A 230 -6.18 8.76 -13.33
N ALA A 231 -7.22 7.95 -13.17
CA ALA A 231 -8.61 8.36 -13.22
C ALA A 231 -8.89 9.54 -12.26
N ASP A 232 -9.71 10.50 -12.70
CA ASP A 232 -10.22 11.58 -11.85
C ASP A 232 -11.35 11.03 -10.97
N LEU A 233 -10.98 10.46 -9.82
CA LEU A 233 -11.89 9.87 -8.85
C LEU A 233 -12.22 10.86 -7.73
N ASP A 234 -13.46 10.79 -7.24
CA ASP A 234 -13.79 11.36 -5.94
C ASP A 234 -13.26 10.46 -4.81
N MET A 235 -12.02 10.72 -4.39
CA MET A 235 -11.34 9.87 -3.42
C MET A 235 -11.96 9.91 -2.03
N ASP A 236 -12.59 11.01 -1.60
CA ASP A 236 -13.29 11.02 -0.31
C ASP A 236 -14.46 10.03 -0.33
N ARG A 237 -15.27 10.05 -1.39
CA ARG A 237 -16.38 9.08 -1.56
C ARG A 237 -15.89 7.64 -1.65
N VAL A 238 -14.77 7.41 -2.35
CA VAL A 238 -14.15 6.08 -2.48
C VAL A 238 -13.71 5.56 -1.11
N LEU A 239 -13.00 6.37 -0.32
CA LEU A 239 -12.51 5.99 1.01
C LEU A 239 -13.66 5.76 1.99
N GLU A 240 -14.65 6.65 2.03
CA GLU A 240 -15.83 6.51 2.89
C GLU A 240 -16.62 5.24 2.57
N THR A 241 -16.79 4.92 1.28
CA THR A 241 -17.48 3.70 0.86
C THR A 241 -16.65 2.46 1.21
N ALA A 242 -15.33 2.50 0.99
CA ALA A 242 -14.43 1.41 1.34
C ALA A 242 -14.46 1.09 2.83
N VAL A 243 -14.52 2.12 3.70
CA VAL A 243 -14.73 1.93 5.15
C VAL A 243 -16.08 1.27 5.43
N ALA A 244 -17.16 1.79 4.85
CA ALA A 244 -18.50 1.29 5.07
C ALA A 244 -18.67 -0.18 4.65
N THR A 245 -18.02 -0.59 3.56
CA THR A 245 -18.10 -1.95 3.00
C THR A 245 -16.94 -2.84 3.46
N ARG A 246 -15.99 -2.30 4.24
CA ARG A 246 -14.73 -2.96 4.62
C ARG A 246 -13.88 -3.44 3.43
N THR A 247 -14.01 -2.78 2.28
CA THR A 247 -13.20 -3.09 1.11
C THR A 247 -11.79 -2.51 1.31
N ILE A 248 -10.77 -3.32 1.08
CA ILE A 248 -9.37 -2.94 1.23
C ILE A 248 -8.97 -2.04 0.04
N LEU A 249 -8.12 -1.04 0.28
CA LEU A 249 -7.54 -0.22 -0.79
C LEU A 249 -6.03 -0.49 -0.93
N GLU A 250 -5.60 -0.77 -2.14
CA GLU A 250 -4.20 -1.10 -2.42
C GLU A 250 -3.29 0.13 -2.51
N ILE A 251 -2.11 0.02 -1.88
CA ILE A 251 -0.88 0.72 -2.22
C ILE A 251 -0.03 -0.24 -3.07
N ASN A 252 -0.07 -0.03 -4.37
CA ASN A 252 0.70 -0.79 -5.32
C ASN A 252 2.13 -0.26 -5.33
N ALA A 253 3.05 -1.11 -4.89
CA ALA A 253 4.45 -0.79 -4.66
C ALA A 253 5.29 -0.76 -5.95
N ASN A 254 4.73 -1.19 -7.09
CA ASN A 254 5.45 -1.12 -8.37
C ASN A 254 5.86 0.35 -8.64
N PRO A 255 7.14 0.64 -8.95
CA PRO A 255 7.63 2.01 -9.16
C PRO A 255 6.98 2.70 -10.36
N GLN A 256 6.41 1.95 -11.30
CA GLN A 256 5.61 2.48 -12.40
C GLN A 256 4.18 2.86 -11.96
N ARG A 257 3.73 2.47 -10.77
CA ARG A 257 2.38 2.78 -10.25
C ARG A 257 2.43 3.68 -9.02
N LEU A 258 2.96 3.17 -7.90
CA LEU A 258 2.93 3.81 -6.57
C LEU A 258 1.52 4.27 -6.17
N ASP A 259 0.51 3.47 -6.48
CA ASP A 259 -0.90 3.83 -6.38
C ASP A 259 -1.59 2.92 -5.37
N LEU A 260 -2.04 3.39 -4.20
CA LEU A 260 -2.47 4.73 -3.85
C LEU A 260 -1.38 5.78 -3.53
N ARG A 261 -1.68 7.06 -3.78
CA ARG A 261 -0.84 8.22 -3.36
C ARG A 261 -0.80 8.37 -1.85
N ASP A 262 0.35 8.82 -1.33
CA ASP A 262 0.57 9.11 0.10
C ASP A 262 -0.49 10.04 0.73
N SER A 263 -0.93 11.08 0.02
CA SER A 263 -1.98 11.98 0.50
C SER A 263 -3.34 11.29 0.67
N HIS A 264 -3.68 10.34 -0.20
CA HIS A 264 -4.90 9.56 -0.05
C HIS A 264 -4.73 8.45 1.00
N VAL A 265 -3.51 7.89 1.16
CA VAL A 265 -3.22 7.00 2.28
C VAL A 265 -3.43 7.73 3.60
N ARG A 266 -2.93 8.97 3.73
CA ARG A 266 -3.17 9.78 4.93
C ARG A 266 -4.66 9.93 5.21
N ARG A 267 -5.44 10.26 4.18
CA ARG A 267 -6.89 10.37 4.29
C ARG A 267 -7.56 9.04 4.66
N ALA A 268 -7.09 7.91 4.12
CA ALA A 268 -7.54 6.58 4.50
C ALA A 268 -7.32 6.32 6.00
N ILE A 269 -6.14 6.63 6.52
CA ILE A 269 -5.81 6.46 7.95
C ILE A 269 -6.69 7.36 8.81
N ASP A 270 -6.93 8.61 8.42
CA ASP A 270 -7.82 9.52 9.15
C ASP A 270 -9.29 9.03 9.19
N LEU A 271 -9.68 8.14 8.27
CA LEU A 271 -11.03 7.55 8.15
C LEU A 271 -11.10 6.11 8.69
N ASP A 272 -10.02 5.58 9.27
CA ASP A 272 -9.91 4.18 9.71
C ASP A 272 -10.11 3.15 8.57
N ALA A 273 -9.74 3.51 7.33
CA ALA A 273 -9.77 2.59 6.21
C ALA A 273 -8.65 1.54 6.31
N THR A 274 -8.97 0.33 5.85
CA THR A 274 -8.00 -0.77 5.77
C THR A 274 -7.26 -0.73 4.43
N ILE A 275 -5.94 -0.86 4.45
CA ILE A 275 -5.09 -0.77 3.25
C ILE A 275 -4.21 -2.01 3.07
N ALA A 276 -3.75 -2.24 1.85
CA ALA A 276 -2.77 -3.26 1.51
C ALA A 276 -1.53 -2.65 0.87
N ILE A 277 -0.37 -3.29 0.98
CA ILE A 277 0.87 -2.96 0.28
C ILE A 277 1.29 -4.17 -0.55
N ASN A 278 1.05 -4.13 -1.85
CA ASN A 278 1.33 -5.27 -2.73
C ASN A 278 2.25 -4.85 -3.89
N THR A 279 2.99 -5.79 -4.45
CA THR A 279 3.99 -5.47 -5.47
C THR A 279 3.48 -5.55 -6.90
N ASP A 280 2.35 -6.22 -7.14
CA ASP A 280 1.86 -6.50 -8.49
C ASP A 280 2.98 -7.25 -9.27
N ALA A 281 3.46 -8.30 -8.62
CA ALA A 281 4.63 -9.03 -9.07
C ALA A 281 4.30 -9.87 -10.29
N HIS A 282 5.04 -9.64 -11.36
CA HIS A 282 5.06 -10.47 -12.57
C HIS A 282 6.37 -11.27 -12.69
N HIS A 283 7.36 -10.91 -11.87
CA HIS A 283 8.70 -11.50 -11.82
C HIS A 283 9.17 -11.52 -10.36
N PRO A 284 9.97 -12.50 -9.92
CA PRO A 284 10.43 -12.62 -8.53
C PRO A 284 11.17 -11.38 -8.02
N ASP A 285 11.91 -10.68 -8.90
CA ASP A 285 12.62 -9.46 -8.52
C ASP A 285 11.67 -8.32 -8.08
N HIS A 286 10.39 -8.37 -8.48
CA HIS A 286 9.41 -7.34 -8.11
C HIS A 286 9.04 -7.38 -6.63
N PHE A 287 9.29 -8.50 -5.93
CA PHE A 287 9.15 -8.58 -4.47
C PHE A 287 10.01 -7.53 -3.75
N ALA A 288 11.14 -7.14 -4.35
CA ALA A 288 11.96 -6.07 -3.80
C ALA A 288 11.22 -4.72 -3.76
N PHE A 289 10.19 -4.50 -4.57
CA PHE A 289 9.46 -3.23 -4.64
C PHE A 289 8.66 -2.89 -3.38
N ARG A 290 8.43 -3.85 -2.46
CA ARG A 290 7.70 -3.61 -1.20
C ARG A 290 8.18 -2.38 -0.44
N HIS A 291 9.49 -2.09 -0.46
CA HIS A 291 10.05 -0.91 0.21
C HIS A 291 9.49 0.42 -0.30
N TYR A 292 9.11 0.52 -1.59
CA TYR A 292 8.45 1.70 -2.12
C TYR A 292 7.03 1.86 -1.57
N GLY A 293 6.27 0.78 -1.50
CA GLY A 293 4.94 0.78 -0.92
C GLY A 293 4.95 1.10 0.58
N VAL A 294 5.90 0.55 1.33
CA VAL A 294 6.14 0.90 2.74
C VAL A 294 6.47 2.37 2.89
N ALA A 295 7.34 2.94 2.04
CA ALA A 295 7.64 4.37 2.10
C ALA A 295 6.39 5.24 1.84
N VAL A 296 5.53 4.87 0.89
CA VAL A 296 4.26 5.55 0.64
C VAL A 296 3.32 5.43 1.84
N ALA A 297 3.22 4.24 2.44
CA ALA A 297 2.40 4.00 3.62
C ALA A 297 2.87 4.84 4.83
N GLN A 298 4.17 4.90 5.06
CA GLN A 298 4.77 5.73 6.12
C GLN A 298 4.49 7.22 5.91
N ARG A 299 4.59 7.73 4.68
CA ARG A 299 4.22 9.12 4.35
C ARG A 299 2.75 9.41 4.61
N GLY A 300 1.89 8.39 4.44
CA GLY A 300 0.48 8.40 4.84
C GLY A 300 0.22 8.13 6.33
N TRP A 301 1.26 7.99 7.15
CA TRP A 301 1.18 7.71 8.59
C TRP A 301 0.54 6.36 8.95
N ALA A 302 0.55 5.40 8.03
CA ALA A 302 -0.01 4.08 8.26
C ALA A 302 0.78 3.31 9.33
N THR A 303 0.07 2.80 10.33
CA THR A 303 0.59 1.86 11.33
C THR A 303 0.44 0.41 10.84
N PRO A 304 1.15 -0.56 11.42
CA PRO A 304 1.00 -1.97 11.04
C PRO A 304 -0.44 -2.47 11.10
N ASP A 305 -1.19 -2.06 12.13
CA ASP A 305 -2.58 -2.50 12.32
C ASP A 305 -3.51 -2.12 11.15
N ALA A 306 -3.26 -1.00 10.47
CA ALA A 306 -4.04 -0.56 9.31
C ALA A 306 -3.69 -1.30 8.01
N VAL A 307 -2.55 -1.99 7.97
CA VAL A 307 -2.02 -2.66 6.78
C VAL A 307 -2.24 -4.16 6.87
N VAL A 308 -3.10 -4.72 6.02
CA VAL A 308 -3.47 -6.14 6.07
C VAL A 308 -2.31 -7.10 5.85
N ASN A 309 -1.27 -6.64 5.14
CA ASN A 309 -0.07 -7.44 4.86
C ASN A 309 0.79 -7.72 6.10
N THR A 310 0.49 -7.09 7.24
CA THR A 310 1.15 -7.36 8.52
C THR A 310 0.40 -8.40 9.36
N TRP A 311 -0.80 -8.78 8.93
CA TRP A 311 -1.66 -9.63 9.72
C TRP A 311 -1.27 -11.10 9.56
N PRO A 312 -1.33 -11.91 10.63
CA PRO A 312 -1.26 -13.36 10.48
C PRO A 312 -2.40 -13.86 9.58
N LEU A 313 -2.14 -14.90 8.79
CA LEU A 313 -3.10 -15.48 7.83
C LEU A 313 -4.51 -15.68 8.42
N ALA A 314 -4.61 -16.21 9.65
CA ALA A 314 -5.91 -16.45 10.29
C ALA A 314 -6.71 -15.16 10.55
N LYS A 315 -6.03 -14.05 10.90
CA LYS A 315 -6.67 -12.74 11.07
C LYS A 315 -7.12 -12.19 9.71
N PHE A 316 -6.29 -12.33 8.69
CA PHE A 316 -6.61 -11.91 7.33
C PHE A 316 -7.83 -12.66 6.77
N LEU A 317 -7.83 -13.99 6.82
CA LEU A 317 -8.96 -14.80 6.34
C LEU A 317 -10.25 -14.49 7.09
N ALA A 318 -10.19 -14.33 8.42
CA ALA A 318 -11.36 -13.94 9.20
C ALA A 318 -11.90 -12.55 8.83
N PHE A 319 -11.05 -11.63 8.36
CA PHE A 319 -11.47 -10.30 7.93
C PHE A 319 -12.20 -10.33 6.59
N VAL A 320 -11.66 -11.04 5.59
CA VAL A 320 -12.21 -11.08 4.21
C VAL A 320 -13.42 -12.03 4.09
N GLN A 321 -13.48 -13.09 4.88
CA GLN A 321 -14.63 -14.01 4.88
C GLN A 321 -15.85 -13.48 5.63
N GLN A 322 -15.73 -12.33 6.30
CA GLN A 322 -16.86 -11.72 6.98
C GLN A 322 -17.79 -11.05 5.97
N GLU A 323 -19.09 -11.35 6.04
CA GLU A 323 -20.09 -10.69 5.21
C GLU A 323 -19.98 -9.16 5.32
N LYS A 324 -19.92 -8.50 4.17
CA LYS A 324 -19.87 -7.04 4.10
C LYS A 324 -21.12 -6.43 4.73
N PRO A 325 -20.99 -5.31 5.46
CA PRO A 325 -22.15 -4.54 5.90
C PRO A 325 -22.97 -4.11 4.67
N GLY A 326 -24.26 -4.49 4.65
CA GLY A 326 -25.20 -4.14 3.58
C GLY A 326 -25.67 -2.69 3.62
#